data_AF-A0A644W332-F1
#
_entry.id   AF-A0A644W332-F1
#
_cell.length_a   1.000
_cell.length_b   1.000
_cell.length_c   1.000
_cell.angle_alpha   90.00
_cell.angle_beta   90.00
_cell.angle_gamma   90.00
#
_symmetry.space_group_name_H-M   'P 1'
#
loop_
_entity.id
_entity.type
_entity.pdbx_description
1 polymer ?
#
loop_
_entity_poly.entity_id
_entity_poly.type
_entity_poly.pdbx_seq_one_letter_code
_entity_poly.pdbx_strand_id
1 'polypeptide(L)'
;MPEASASPLQIQYAREIYNLIMSDIDTSVVTVSTGRCGIGKSKIVRSLISYFTQDDYYQFRGASNCIPMIIVTDMLERLYDYQKDLESIPEDKVLYYESHKKHCTYISSNNSMPLAQQLAESVYKPVVLLTTQRYFEMPDEQREILFTYRAGKPPDQKAYKREIVIMDERPYFYNRVDIKVNNLNDCDTALHRGILRDDKEKDWLISEYAQWRDKMTSILRNQERNIRNVNTDIFYWRESNTTDITSDDEKLFKLLEKHKTQLIAKYPYVLSDFRHFKQLMTNGAFFISTKRRSDQEYNTQFLLIEDNRDKFFLEQDKAKFFVLDGTADIDPVYKLDYINLIDSPTSRVPLNLTIEHRDVGTSQTNLKYYSAGNKLIDAILTDVLDTIFTKEETLLVTYKKIEKQFAKDDICIGHFGGLKGLNDYINIKEMIYIGFNRAPDLIYLIIYLVQHTEAYQQLQQMSEDDSRKHIKSLLIMKKGCFINPDINQIMFNSLLADFEQNIFRTAIRRYDNEKHVTIFTYWNCKIYIALNKLISERYLPFGVEIINIGIPKSVQKMKTITTKPRIGDKTNPQKLCEWIEGKSPDTVFKISEARRELQMSSEDIKNAKKNKTIKSLLNKYKTNVPGVYLVS
;
A
#
# COMPACT_ATOMS: atom_id res chain seq x y z
N MET A 1 -16.31 26.24 5.54
CA MET A 1 -17.04 25.48 6.58
C MET A 1 -16.54 25.99 7.93
N PRO A 2 -17.40 26.19 8.94
CA PRO A 2 -16.93 26.49 10.29
C PRO A 2 -16.02 25.34 10.73
N GLU A 3 -14.81 25.63 11.21
CA GLU A 3 -13.94 24.61 11.79
C GLU A 3 -14.66 24.01 13.00
N ALA A 4 -15.14 22.76 12.87
CA ALA A 4 -15.68 22.04 14.01
C ALA A 4 -14.60 22.00 15.11
N SER A 5 -14.95 22.50 16.30
CA SER A 5 -14.09 22.46 17.48
C SER A 5 -13.65 21.03 17.76
N ALA A 6 -12.36 20.82 18.06
CA ALA A 6 -11.85 19.50 18.39
C ALA A 6 -12.62 18.88 19.57
N SER A 7 -12.94 17.58 19.48
CA SER A 7 -13.62 16.90 20.57
C SER A 7 -12.71 16.79 21.81
N PRO A 8 -13.25 16.65 23.03
CA PRO A 8 -12.43 16.47 24.24
C PRO A 8 -11.44 15.31 24.15
N LEU A 9 -11.82 14.21 23.49
CA LEU A 9 -10.95 13.06 23.29
C LEU A 9 -9.85 13.32 22.26
N GLN A 10 -10.13 14.09 21.21
CA GLN A 10 -9.08 14.53 20.27
C GLN A 10 -8.06 15.42 20.97
N ILE A 11 -8.52 16.29 21.88
CA ILE A 11 -7.65 17.12 22.72
C ILE A 11 -6.83 16.25 23.69
N GLN A 12 -7.45 15.24 24.30
CA GLN A 12 -6.75 14.30 25.18
C GLN A 12 -5.67 13.54 24.43
N TYR A 13 -5.99 12.94 23.28
CA TYR A 13 -5.02 12.25 22.45
C TYR A 13 -3.89 13.20 21.99
N ALA A 14 -4.21 14.44 21.63
CA ALA A 14 -3.19 15.44 21.29
C ALA A 14 -2.23 15.71 22.46
N ARG A 15 -2.74 15.80 23.70
CA ARG A 15 -1.92 15.95 24.91
C ARG A 15 -1.04 14.73 25.18
N GLU A 16 -1.58 13.53 24.99
CA GLU A 16 -0.84 12.27 25.15
C GLU A 16 0.33 12.20 24.16
N ILE A 17 0.08 12.52 22.88
CA ILE A 17 1.12 12.59 21.85
C ILE A 17 2.15 13.68 22.15
N TYR A 18 1.71 14.87 22.56
CA TYR A 18 2.63 15.93 22.96
C TYR A 18 3.54 15.46 24.11
N ASN A 19 2.97 14.91 25.18
CA ASN A 19 3.73 14.42 26.32
C ASN A 19 4.69 13.29 25.91
N LEU A 20 4.24 12.36 25.06
CA LEU A 20 5.09 11.30 24.52
C LEU A 20 6.31 11.88 23.79
N ILE A 21 6.08 12.81 22.86
CA ILE A 21 7.16 13.45 22.09
C ILE A 21 8.11 14.24 23.00
N MET A 22 7.61 14.88 24.05
CA MET A 22 8.43 15.67 24.99
C MET A 22 9.21 14.84 26.00
N SER A 23 8.76 13.61 26.31
CA SER A 23 9.31 12.81 27.42
C SER A 23 10.08 11.56 26.99
N ASP A 24 9.75 10.99 25.84
CA ASP A 24 10.46 9.84 25.30
C ASP A 24 11.76 10.28 24.63
N ILE A 25 12.87 9.94 25.27
CA ILE A 25 14.24 10.24 24.81
C ILE A 25 15.01 8.99 24.38
N ASP A 26 14.35 7.82 24.34
CA ASP A 26 15.02 6.55 24.04
C ASP A 26 15.35 6.42 22.55
N THR A 27 16.59 6.74 22.17
CA THR A 27 17.02 6.68 20.77
C THR A 27 17.34 5.26 20.27
N SER A 28 17.16 4.21 21.09
CA SER A 28 17.41 2.82 20.65
C SER A 28 16.28 2.25 19.79
N VAL A 29 15.09 2.85 19.86
CA VAL A 29 13.88 2.41 19.15
C VAL A 29 13.15 3.55 18.48
N VAL A 30 12.41 3.23 17.41
CA VAL A 30 11.41 4.12 16.82
C VAL A 30 10.10 3.95 17.59
N THR A 31 9.57 5.05 18.12
CA THR A 31 8.30 5.03 18.85
C THR A 31 7.15 5.28 17.89
N VAL A 32 6.17 4.38 17.88
CA VAL A 32 5.07 4.42 16.92
C VAL A 32 3.75 4.53 17.67
N SER A 33 3.02 5.62 17.45
CA SER A 33 1.66 5.76 17.97
C SER A 33 0.64 5.20 16.99
N THR A 34 -0.19 4.29 17.48
CA THR A 34 -1.20 3.55 16.70
C THR A 34 -2.58 4.21 16.74
N GLY A 35 -2.66 5.51 17.06
CA GLY A 35 -3.93 6.21 17.21
C GLY A 35 -4.82 6.07 15.97
N ARG A 36 -6.09 5.73 16.19
CA ARG A 36 -7.11 5.42 15.16
C ARG A 36 -7.06 6.34 13.93
N CYS A 37 -7.33 5.79 12.75
CA CYS A 37 -7.57 6.57 11.54
C CYS A 37 -8.70 7.61 11.72
N GLY A 38 -8.44 8.87 11.39
CA GLY A 38 -9.42 9.96 11.56
C GLY A 38 -9.37 10.71 12.90
N ILE A 39 -8.58 10.27 13.88
CA ILE A 39 -8.45 10.97 15.18
C ILE A 39 -7.89 12.38 15.08
N GLY A 40 -7.22 12.72 13.96
CA GLY A 40 -6.65 14.05 13.73
C GLY A 40 -5.13 14.11 13.81
N LYS A 41 -4.41 13.00 13.60
CA LYS A 41 -2.93 12.94 13.59
C LYS A 41 -2.27 14.09 12.81
N SER A 42 -2.63 14.28 11.53
CA SER A 42 -2.06 15.37 10.74
C SER A 42 -2.45 16.77 11.26
N LYS A 43 -3.62 16.94 11.91
CA LYS A 43 -3.97 18.20 12.60
C LYS A 43 -3.09 18.43 13.83
N ILE A 44 -2.73 17.37 14.55
CA ILE A 44 -1.80 17.44 15.69
C ILE A 44 -0.42 17.86 15.20
N VAL A 45 0.09 17.24 14.14
CA VAL A 45 1.37 17.64 13.51
C VAL A 45 1.34 19.13 13.13
N ARG A 46 0.29 19.60 12.46
CA ARG A 46 0.10 21.03 12.16
C ARG A 46 0.07 21.91 13.42
N SER A 47 -0.64 21.49 14.45
CA SER A 47 -0.76 22.24 15.71
C SER A 47 0.58 22.30 16.45
N LEU A 48 1.37 21.23 16.40
CA LEU A 48 2.74 21.20 16.92
C LEU A 48 3.62 22.20 16.17
N ILE A 49 3.64 22.16 14.83
CA ILE A 49 4.38 23.15 14.02
C ILE A 49 3.97 24.57 14.40
N SER A 50 2.67 24.85 14.45
CA SER A 50 2.12 26.15 14.82
C SER A 50 2.60 26.60 16.20
N TYR A 51 2.40 25.77 17.21
CA TYR A 51 2.81 26.06 18.59
C TYR A 51 4.31 26.34 18.70
N PHE A 52 5.16 25.60 17.98
CA PHE A 52 6.61 25.78 18.04
C PHE A 52 7.14 26.93 17.17
N THR A 53 6.30 27.53 16.34
CA THR A 53 6.67 28.64 15.44
C THR A 53 6.02 29.98 15.79
N GLN A 54 5.03 30.01 16.70
CA GLN A 54 4.22 31.22 17.02
C GLN A 54 4.67 32.02 18.26
N ASP A 55 5.85 31.80 18.83
CA ASP A 55 6.29 32.58 20.00
C ASP A 55 6.68 34.02 19.62
N ASP A 56 5.77 34.98 19.84
CA ASP A 56 5.92 36.42 19.58
C ASP A 56 7.09 37.07 20.34
N TYR A 57 7.63 36.43 21.39
CA TYR A 57 8.78 36.92 22.14
C TYR A 57 10.14 36.43 21.59
N TYR A 58 10.15 35.85 20.37
CA TYR A 58 11.35 35.37 19.68
C TYR A 58 12.52 36.37 19.67
N GLN A 59 12.22 37.67 19.54
CA GLN A 59 13.25 38.72 19.49
C GLN A 59 13.96 38.94 20.83
N PHE A 60 13.34 38.53 21.95
CA PHE A 60 13.79 38.84 23.32
C PHE A 60 14.32 37.63 24.10
N ARG A 61 14.10 36.38 23.66
CA ARG A 61 14.34 35.18 24.48
C ARG A 61 15.36 34.15 23.94
N GLY A 62 15.91 34.36 22.75
CA GLY A 62 16.96 33.49 22.17
C GLY A 62 16.47 32.06 21.82
N ALA A 63 17.38 31.27 21.24
CA ALA A 63 17.14 29.93 20.67
C ALA A 63 16.64 28.84 21.66
N SER A 64 16.49 29.16 22.94
CA SER A 64 16.25 28.24 24.06
C SER A 64 14.81 27.69 24.19
N ASN A 65 13.82 28.28 23.49
CA ASN A 65 12.40 27.90 23.63
C ASN A 65 11.72 27.43 22.33
N CYS A 66 12.47 27.30 21.22
CA CYS A 66 11.95 26.59 20.05
C CYS A 66 12.16 25.09 20.27
N ILE A 67 11.20 24.25 19.87
CA ILE A 67 11.40 22.80 19.83
C ILE A 67 11.79 22.42 18.39
N PRO A 68 13.09 22.34 18.09
CA PRO A 68 13.57 22.09 16.75
C PRO A 68 13.25 20.66 16.33
N MET A 69 12.75 20.50 15.11
CA MET A 69 12.28 19.19 14.64
C MET A 69 12.34 19.01 13.13
N ILE A 70 12.30 17.75 12.73
CA ILE A 70 12.18 17.31 11.35
C ILE A 70 10.83 16.62 11.21
N ILE A 71 10.04 17.00 10.22
CA ILE A 71 8.75 16.36 9.93
C ILE A 71 8.80 15.80 8.52
N VAL A 72 8.57 14.49 8.45
CA VAL A 72 8.56 13.69 7.25
C VAL A 72 7.12 13.30 6.93
N THR A 73 6.64 13.57 5.72
CA THR A 73 5.26 13.24 5.31
C THR A 73 5.18 12.87 3.84
N ASP A 74 4.19 12.09 3.44
CA ASP A 74 3.95 11.82 2.02
C ASP A 74 3.36 13.03 1.27
N MET A 75 2.70 13.97 1.98
CA MET A 75 1.97 15.06 1.35
C MET A 75 2.31 16.40 1.99
N LEU A 76 3.42 17.00 1.56
CA LEU A 76 3.87 18.31 2.06
C LEU A 76 2.80 19.40 1.91
N GLU A 77 1.98 19.35 0.86
CA GLU A 77 0.85 20.28 0.64
C GLU A 77 -0.10 20.34 1.84
N ARG A 78 -0.28 19.23 2.57
CA ARG A 78 -1.06 19.20 3.81
C ARG A 78 -0.35 19.87 4.97
N LEU A 79 0.90 20.28 4.85
CA LEU A 79 1.60 21.10 5.84
C LEU A 79 1.86 22.52 5.29
N TYR A 80 1.27 22.84 4.13
CA TYR A 80 1.60 23.95 3.23
C TYR A 80 0.45 24.94 3.05
N ASP A 81 -0.32 25.24 4.11
CA ASP A 81 -1.44 26.21 4.02
C ASP A 81 -0.98 27.66 3.71
N TYR A 82 0.31 27.89 3.43
CA TYR A 82 1.01 29.18 3.43
C TYR A 82 2.01 29.31 2.26
N GLN A 83 1.70 28.82 1.05
CA GLN A 83 2.60 28.99 -0.12
C GLN A 83 2.16 30.05 -1.12
N LYS A 84 0.94 30.55 -1.01
CA LYS A 84 0.49 31.59 -1.93
C LYS A 84 1.16 32.93 -1.57
N ASP A 85 1.29 33.80 -2.58
CA ASP A 85 1.77 35.17 -2.40
C ASP A 85 1.10 35.82 -1.19
N LEU A 86 1.87 36.61 -0.43
CA LEU A 86 1.42 37.36 0.75
C LEU A 86 0.06 38.06 0.50
N GLU A 87 -0.15 38.51 -0.74
CA GLU A 87 -1.35 39.18 -1.26
C GLU A 87 -2.63 38.34 -1.21
N SER A 88 -2.55 37.02 -1.07
CA SER A 88 -3.69 36.10 -1.06
C SER A 88 -4.01 35.55 0.34
N ILE A 89 -3.29 36.01 1.35
CA ILE A 89 -3.42 35.59 2.73
C ILE A 89 -4.31 36.62 3.44
N PRO A 90 -5.36 36.20 4.15
CA PRO A 90 -6.16 37.09 4.98
C PRO A 90 -5.27 37.90 5.94
N GLU A 91 -5.53 39.21 6.09
CA GLU A 91 -4.70 40.12 6.91
C GLU A 91 -4.47 39.60 8.33
N ASP A 92 -5.48 38.95 8.93
CA ASP A 92 -5.44 38.34 10.25
C ASP A 92 -4.49 37.14 10.37
N LYS A 93 -3.99 36.62 9.23
CA LYS A 93 -3.07 35.47 9.14
C LYS A 93 -1.67 35.83 8.63
N VAL A 94 -1.39 37.10 8.32
CA VAL A 94 -0.09 37.54 7.78
C VAL A 94 1.04 37.32 8.78
N LEU A 95 0.86 37.71 10.05
CA LEU A 95 1.86 37.50 11.10
C LEU A 95 2.21 36.02 11.30
N TYR A 96 1.20 35.16 11.25
CA TYR A 96 1.34 33.71 11.31
C TYR A 96 2.21 33.19 10.16
N TYR A 97 1.90 33.63 8.94
CA TYR A 97 2.63 33.27 7.72
C TYR A 97 4.10 33.70 7.79
N GLU A 98 4.36 34.95 8.21
CA GLU A 98 5.72 35.47 8.34
C GLU A 98 6.54 34.66 9.35
N SER A 99 5.94 34.30 10.48
CA SER A 99 6.60 33.46 11.47
C SER A 99 6.91 32.05 10.93
N HIS A 100 5.95 31.42 10.23
CA HIS A 100 6.16 30.12 9.59
C HIS A 100 7.30 30.17 8.57
N LYS A 101 7.30 31.17 7.68
CA LYS A 101 8.37 31.37 6.69
C LYS A 101 9.73 31.63 7.34
N LYS A 102 9.75 32.26 8.51
CA LYS A 102 10.97 32.52 9.28
C LYS A 102 11.54 31.26 9.93
N HIS A 103 10.71 30.34 10.40
CA HIS A 103 11.14 29.21 11.24
C HIS A 103 11.13 27.84 10.56
N CYS A 104 10.41 27.69 9.45
CA CYS A 104 10.33 26.46 8.69
C CYS A 104 11.14 26.53 7.39
N THR A 105 11.65 25.39 6.94
CA THR A 105 12.04 25.16 5.54
C THR A 105 11.31 23.94 4.99
N TYR A 106 11.19 23.89 3.66
CA TYR A 106 10.54 22.80 2.94
C TYR A 106 11.53 22.18 1.96
N ILE A 107 11.80 20.89 2.11
CA ILE A 107 12.68 20.15 1.22
C ILE A 107 11.85 19.21 0.35
N SER A 108 11.74 19.52 -0.94
CA SER A 108 10.90 18.78 -1.88
C SER A 108 11.58 18.57 -3.23
N SER A 109 11.24 17.47 -3.90
CA SER A 109 11.58 17.22 -5.31
C SER A 109 10.86 18.14 -6.28
N ASN A 110 9.73 18.69 -5.89
CA ASN A 110 8.91 19.55 -6.75
C ASN A 110 9.32 21.02 -6.65
N ASN A 111 10.35 21.33 -5.85
CA ASN A 111 10.91 22.68 -5.74
C ASN A 111 11.88 22.91 -6.91
N SER A 112 11.80 24.08 -7.56
CA SER A 112 12.72 24.48 -8.63
C SER A 112 14.15 24.69 -8.13
N MET A 113 14.33 24.92 -6.83
CA MET A 113 15.63 25.08 -6.19
C MET A 113 16.37 23.73 -6.07
N PRO A 114 17.67 23.65 -6.40
CA PRO A 114 18.48 22.45 -6.17
C PRO A 114 18.53 22.02 -4.71
N LEU A 115 18.61 20.71 -4.44
CA LEU A 115 18.64 20.15 -3.09
C LEU A 115 19.73 20.77 -2.20
N ALA A 116 20.93 21.00 -2.74
CA ALA A 116 22.03 21.60 -2.00
C ALA A 116 21.68 23.00 -1.47
N GLN A 117 20.94 23.81 -2.23
CA GLN A 117 20.48 25.13 -1.79
C GLN A 117 19.37 25.00 -0.75
N GLN A 118 18.41 24.08 -0.95
CA GLN A 118 17.36 23.80 0.05
C GLN A 118 17.97 23.37 1.40
N LEU A 119 19.01 22.52 1.37
CA LEU A 119 19.76 22.11 2.56
C LEU A 119 20.54 23.29 3.18
N ALA A 120 21.17 24.14 2.38
CA ALA A 120 21.85 25.34 2.88
C ALA A 120 20.89 26.30 3.59
N GLU A 121 19.67 26.49 3.07
CA GLU A 121 18.63 27.27 3.74
C GLU A 121 18.16 26.60 5.03
N SER A 122 18.06 25.27 5.04
CA SER A 122 17.65 24.50 6.22
C SER A 122 18.54 24.78 7.42
N VAL A 123 19.84 25.03 7.22
CA VAL A 123 20.81 25.29 8.31
C VAL A 123 20.36 26.44 9.20
N TYR A 124 19.53 27.38 8.75
CA TYR A 124 19.09 28.53 9.56
C TYR A 124 17.66 28.41 10.09
N LYS A 125 17.03 27.24 9.97
CA LYS A 125 15.61 27.02 10.28
C LYS A 125 15.44 25.92 11.33
N PRO A 126 14.85 26.19 12.50
CA PRO A 126 14.68 25.14 13.52
C PRO A 126 13.74 24.00 13.09
N VAL A 127 12.81 24.23 12.15
CA VAL A 127 11.87 23.21 11.67
C VAL A 127 12.14 22.89 10.20
N VAL A 128 12.26 21.59 9.89
CA VAL A 128 12.42 21.09 8.51
C VAL A 128 11.22 20.23 8.16
N LEU A 129 10.60 20.51 7.02
CA LEU A 129 9.49 19.73 6.47
C LEU A 129 9.98 19.07 5.17
N LEU A 130 9.90 17.75 5.05
CA LEU A 130 10.31 17.06 3.82
C LEU A 130 9.45 15.85 3.48
N THR A 131 9.51 15.40 2.23
CA THR A 131 8.77 14.19 1.82
C THR A 131 9.42 12.93 2.36
N THR A 132 8.62 11.89 2.63
CA THR A 132 9.12 10.53 2.96
C THR A 132 10.14 10.07 1.93
N GLN A 133 9.79 10.15 0.64
CA GLN A 133 10.68 9.81 -0.45
C GLN A 133 12.02 10.57 -0.35
N ARG A 134 11.99 11.89 -0.16
CA ARG A 134 13.21 12.70 -0.09
C ARG A 134 14.10 12.31 1.09
N TYR A 135 13.53 12.02 2.26
CA TYR A 135 14.29 11.59 3.44
C TYR A 135 15.05 10.27 3.17
N PHE A 136 14.38 9.28 2.58
CA PHE A 136 14.95 7.94 2.38
C PHE A 136 15.88 7.82 1.17
N GLU A 137 15.77 8.72 0.17
CA GLU A 137 16.68 8.77 -1.00
C GLU A 137 17.94 9.61 -0.74
N MET A 138 17.94 10.48 0.27
CA MET A 138 19.07 11.36 0.57
C MET A 138 20.31 10.56 1.01
N PRO A 139 21.54 10.92 0.58
CA PRO A 139 22.76 10.35 1.15
C PRO A 139 22.91 10.68 2.64
N ASP A 140 23.62 9.84 3.40
CA ASP A 140 23.78 10.02 4.86
C ASP A 140 24.40 11.37 5.21
N GLU A 141 25.46 11.79 4.50
CA GLU A 141 26.10 13.10 4.67
C GLU A 141 25.12 14.27 4.56
N GLN A 142 24.17 14.19 3.62
CA GLN A 142 23.16 15.22 3.41
C GLN A 142 22.06 15.12 4.46
N ARG A 143 21.69 13.90 4.87
CA ARG A 143 20.71 13.66 5.92
C ARG A 143 21.21 14.15 7.27
N GLU A 144 22.51 14.05 7.54
CA GLU A 144 23.13 14.56 8.76
C GLU A 144 22.95 16.07 8.95
N ILE A 145 22.91 16.84 7.84
CA ILE A 145 22.65 18.29 7.88
C ILE A 145 21.28 18.59 8.50
N LEU A 146 20.30 17.69 8.33
CA LEU A 146 18.95 17.87 8.85
C LEU A 146 18.88 17.90 10.37
N PHE A 147 19.86 17.34 11.08
CA PHE A 147 19.84 17.28 12.55
C PHE A 147 20.44 18.50 13.23
N THR A 148 20.94 19.50 12.49
CA THR A 148 21.52 20.70 13.10
C THR A 148 21.09 22.00 12.43
N TYR A 149 20.95 23.05 13.22
CA TYR A 149 20.68 24.41 12.73
C TYR A 149 21.52 25.45 13.47
N ARG A 150 21.65 26.63 12.88
CA ARG A 150 22.36 27.78 13.41
C ARG A 150 21.36 28.87 13.76
N ALA A 151 21.46 29.39 14.98
CA ALA A 151 20.65 30.52 15.44
C ALA A 151 21.50 31.54 16.21
N GLY A 152 21.05 32.79 16.20
CA GLY A 152 21.80 33.94 16.71
C GLY A 152 22.03 34.99 15.63
N LYS A 153 22.50 36.17 16.03
CA LYS A 153 22.92 37.21 15.08
C LYS A 153 24.36 36.93 14.63
N PRO A 154 24.68 37.09 13.35
CA PRO A 154 26.08 37.10 12.91
C PRO A 154 26.85 38.18 13.70
N PRO A 155 28.08 37.92 14.19
CA PRO A 155 28.90 36.72 14.00
C PRO A 155 28.69 35.60 15.04
N ASP A 156 27.93 35.83 16.11
CA ASP A 156 27.78 34.93 17.27
C ASP A 156 26.79 33.77 17.08
N GLN A 157 26.65 33.27 15.85
CA GLN A 157 25.73 32.16 15.56
C GLN A 157 26.21 30.87 16.23
N LYS A 158 25.32 30.24 17.01
CA LYS A 158 25.57 28.94 17.65
C LYS A 158 24.84 27.83 16.91
N ALA A 159 25.44 26.64 16.91
CA ALA A 159 24.81 25.42 16.41
C ALA A 159 23.94 24.77 17.48
N TYR A 160 22.79 24.27 17.08
CA TYR A 160 21.77 23.61 17.91
C TYR A 160 21.32 22.32 17.22
N LYS A 161 20.89 21.31 18.00
CA LYS A 161 20.38 20.03 17.48
C LYS A 161 18.88 20.12 17.17
N ARG A 162 18.42 19.36 16.17
CA ARG A 162 17.01 19.01 15.98
C ARG A 162 16.82 17.58 16.49
N GLU A 163 16.38 17.45 17.73
CA GLU A 163 16.39 16.16 18.45
C GLU A 163 15.13 15.33 18.21
N ILE A 164 14.17 15.83 17.44
CA ILE A 164 12.87 15.19 17.22
C ILE A 164 12.61 15.00 15.73
N VAL A 165 12.29 13.77 15.33
CA VAL A 165 11.79 13.43 13.99
C VAL A 165 10.38 12.87 14.10
N ILE A 166 9.43 13.46 13.38
CA ILE A 166 8.05 12.98 13.29
C ILE A 166 7.77 12.53 11.86
N MET A 167 7.38 11.27 11.70
CA MET A 167 6.90 10.69 10.45
C MET A 167 5.38 10.62 10.47
N ASP A 168 4.72 11.43 9.64
CA ASP A 168 3.26 11.38 9.42
C ASP A 168 2.98 10.32 8.36
N GLU A 169 2.38 9.20 8.79
CA GLU A 169 2.25 7.93 8.06
C GLU A 169 3.51 7.04 8.03
N ARG A 170 3.37 5.86 7.43
CA ARG A 170 4.37 4.80 7.42
C ARG A 170 5.67 5.18 6.69
N PRO A 171 6.85 5.04 7.33
CA PRO A 171 8.14 5.22 6.66
C PRO A 171 8.52 4.04 5.76
N TYR A 172 9.60 4.22 4.98
CA TYR A 172 10.19 3.11 4.24
C TYR A 172 11.16 2.36 5.15
N PHE A 173 10.71 1.26 5.75
CA PHE A 173 11.59 0.39 6.57
C PHE A 173 12.62 -0.38 5.73
N TYR A 174 12.34 -0.60 4.45
CA TYR A 174 13.25 -1.21 3.50
C TYR A 174 13.02 -0.67 2.09
N ASN A 175 14.05 -0.72 1.26
CA ASN A 175 13.98 -0.41 -0.16
C ASN A 175 14.09 -1.66 -1.02
N ARG A 176 13.55 -1.56 -2.24
CA ARG A 176 13.66 -2.57 -3.28
C ARG A 176 14.34 -1.95 -4.48
N VAL A 177 15.54 -2.42 -4.80
CA VAL A 177 16.35 -1.89 -5.91
C VAL A 177 16.43 -2.93 -7.01
N ASP A 178 15.84 -2.61 -8.17
CA ASP A 178 15.88 -3.44 -9.37
C ASP A 178 17.12 -3.07 -10.22
N ILE A 179 18.04 -4.01 -10.43
CA ILE A 179 19.14 -3.89 -11.38
C ILE A 179 18.78 -4.63 -12.66
N LYS A 180 18.69 -3.89 -13.77
CA LYS A 180 18.36 -4.38 -15.11
C LYS A 180 19.46 -4.05 -16.11
N VAL A 181 19.39 -4.64 -17.30
CA VAL A 181 20.30 -4.34 -18.42
C VAL A 181 20.35 -2.84 -18.73
N ASN A 182 19.25 -2.11 -18.57
CA ASN A 182 19.22 -0.66 -18.77
C ASN A 182 20.13 0.08 -17.77
N ASN A 183 20.11 -0.26 -16.48
CA ASN A 183 21.01 0.33 -15.49
C ASN A 183 22.49 0.14 -15.88
N LEU A 184 22.82 -1.07 -16.33
CA LEU A 184 24.18 -1.43 -16.77
C LEU A 184 24.64 -0.58 -17.97
N ASN A 185 23.76 -0.39 -18.96
CA ASN A 185 24.05 0.40 -20.16
C ASN A 185 24.06 1.91 -19.90
N ASP A 186 23.22 2.40 -18.99
CA ASP A 186 23.20 3.81 -18.60
C ASP A 186 24.50 4.18 -17.89
N CYS A 187 24.99 3.32 -16.99
CA CYS A 187 26.29 3.50 -16.35
C CYS A 187 27.45 3.44 -17.36
N ASP A 188 27.41 2.53 -18.33
CA ASP A 188 28.41 2.46 -19.41
C ASP A 188 28.49 3.78 -20.18
N THR A 189 27.34 4.27 -20.60
CA THR A 189 27.23 5.52 -21.35
C THR A 189 27.68 6.71 -20.51
N ALA A 190 27.38 6.70 -19.21
CA ALA A 190 27.82 7.70 -18.26
C ALA A 190 29.35 7.72 -18.12
N LEU A 191 30.01 6.56 -18.01
CA LEU A 191 31.48 6.49 -17.98
C LEU A 191 32.10 7.07 -19.26
N HIS A 192 31.57 6.69 -20.43
CA HIS A 192 32.06 7.18 -21.72
C HIS A 192 31.93 8.70 -21.87
N ARG A 193 30.83 9.29 -21.41
CA ARG A 193 30.50 10.71 -21.62
C ARG A 193 30.86 11.63 -20.47
N GLY A 194 30.88 11.12 -19.25
CA GLY A 194 31.09 11.88 -18.02
C GLY A 194 32.55 11.99 -17.59
N ILE A 195 33.39 11.01 -17.95
CA ILE A 195 34.82 11.09 -17.67
C ILE A 195 35.52 11.88 -18.78
N LEU A 196 36.34 12.86 -18.39
CA LEU A 196 37.07 13.70 -19.34
C LEU A 196 38.06 12.89 -20.18
N ARG A 197 38.27 13.29 -21.44
CA ARG A 197 39.06 12.52 -22.43
C ARG A 197 40.56 12.47 -22.10
N ASP A 198 41.05 13.45 -21.36
CA ASP A 198 42.43 13.61 -20.91
C ASP A 198 42.74 12.84 -19.62
N ASP A 199 41.74 12.23 -18.97
CA ASP A 199 41.99 11.35 -17.83
C ASP A 199 42.64 10.04 -18.29
N LYS A 200 43.88 9.83 -17.87
CA LYS A 200 44.71 8.67 -18.26
C LYS A 200 44.08 7.33 -17.87
N GLU A 201 43.20 7.32 -16.87
CA GLU A 201 42.58 6.10 -16.34
C GLU A 201 41.23 5.78 -16.99
N LYS A 202 40.74 6.65 -17.90
CA LYS A 202 39.43 6.49 -18.54
C LYS A 202 39.31 5.18 -19.34
N ASP A 203 40.32 4.87 -20.15
CA ASP A 203 40.28 3.69 -21.03
C ASP A 203 40.34 2.38 -20.22
N TRP A 204 41.12 2.36 -19.13
CA TRP A 204 41.14 1.25 -18.17
C TRP A 204 39.75 1.03 -17.58
N LEU A 205 39.13 2.09 -17.03
CA LEU A 205 37.84 1.99 -16.36
C LEU A 205 36.72 1.54 -17.31
N ILE A 206 36.67 2.09 -18.52
CA ILE A 206 35.70 1.69 -19.53
C ILE A 206 35.89 0.22 -19.91
N SER A 207 37.12 -0.24 -20.10
CA SER A 207 37.41 -1.62 -20.47
C SER A 207 37.04 -2.62 -19.36
N GLU A 208 37.39 -2.33 -18.12
CA GLU A 208 37.07 -3.16 -16.96
C GLU A 208 35.56 -3.24 -16.73
N TYR A 209 34.88 -2.09 -16.75
CA TYR A 209 33.44 -2.05 -16.61
C TYR A 209 32.73 -2.78 -17.75
N ALA A 210 33.18 -2.63 -19.00
CA ALA A 210 32.58 -3.32 -20.14
C ALA A 210 32.65 -4.84 -19.99
N GLN A 211 33.78 -5.39 -19.52
CA GLN A 211 33.92 -6.83 -19.26
C GLN A 211 32.91 -7.31 -18.21
N TRP A 212 32.81 -6.59 -17.09
CA TRP A 212 31.84 -6.90 -16.03
C TRP A 212 30.40 -6.76 -16.52
N ARG A 213 30.07 -5.66 -17.19
CA ARG A 213 28.76 -5.38 -17.79
C ARG A 213 28.32 -6.49 -18.73
N ASP A 214 29.22 -6.97 -19.59
CA ASP A 214 28.93 -8.03 -20.55
C ASP A 214 28.67 -9.36 -19.83
N LYS A 215 29.43 -9.68 -18.78
CA LYS A 215 29.15 -10.82 -17.90
C LYS A 215 27.77 -10.72 -17.25
N MET A 216 27.44 -9.60 -16.62
CA MET A 216 26.16 -9.42 -15.93
C MET A 216 24.98 -9.42 -16.90
N THR A 217 25.15 -8.80 -18.08
CA THR A 217 24.16 -8.84 -19.16
C THR A 217 23.96 -10.27 -19.67
N SER A 218 25.04 -11.04 -19.80
CA SER A 218 24.99 -12.45 -20.16
C SER A 218 24.20 -13.25 -19.13
N ILE A 219 24.41 -13.04 -17.82
CA ILE A 219 23.63 -13.70 -16.75
C ILE A 219 22.13 -13.34 -16.86
N LEU A 220 21.81 -12.06 -17.02
CA LEU A 220 20.43 -11.58 -17.18
C LEU A 220 19.76 -12.16 -18.45
N ARG A 221 20.51 -12.45 -19.51
CA ARG A 221 19.97 -13.00 -20.78
C ARG A 221 19.98 -14.53 -20.84
N ASN A 222 20.96 -15.20 -20.24
CA ASN A 222 21.16 -16.66 -20.38
C ASN A 222 20.03 -17.48 -19.74
N GLN A 223 19.33 -16.93 -18.76
CA GLN A 223 18.21 -17.60 -18.09
C GLN A 223 16.91 -17.63 -18.92
N GLU A 224 16.82 -16.89 -20.04
CA GLU A 224 15.69 -17.02 -20.98
C GLU A 224 15.62 -18.41 -21.64
N ARG A 225 16.77 -19.10 -21.73
CA ARG A 225 16.89 -20.38 -22.45
C ARG A 225 16.54 -21.60 -21.60
N ASN A 226 16.65 -21.49 -20.27
CA ASN A 226 16.57 -22.63 -19.34
C ASN A 226 15.17 -22.85 -18.74
N ILE A 227 14.29 -21.85 -18.78
CA ILE A 227 12.99 -21.90 -18.10
C ILE A 227 11.88 -22.03 -19.16
N ARG A 228 11.65 -23.25 -19.63
CA ARG A 228 10.45 -23.56 -20.43
C ARG A 228 9.31 -23.86 -19.46
N ASN A 229 8.19 -23.13 -19.56
CA ASN A 229 6.90 -23.36 -18.87
C ASN A 229 6.73 -22.85 -17.42
N VAL A 230 7.58 -21.97 -16.90
CA VAL A 230 7.34 -21.30 -15.61
C VAL A 230 7.06 -19.81 -15.84
N ASN A 231 6.00 -19.28 -15.22
CA ASN A 231 5.65 -17.86 -15.37
C ASN A 231 6.63 -16.93 -14.64
N THR A 232 7.17 -17.37 -13.50
CA THR A 232 8.14 -16.63 -12.70
C THR A 232 9.12 -17.61 -12.05
N ASP A 233 10.42 -17.40 -12.23
CA ASP A 233 11.49 -18.08 -11.51
C ASP A 233 12.24 -17.11 -10.60
N ILE A 234 12.55 -17.56 -9.38
CA ILE A 234 13.18 -16.74 -8.34
C ILE A 234 14.19 -17.59 -7.60
N PHE A 235 15.42 -17.11 -7.47
CA PHE A 235 16.48 -17.73 -6.69
C PHE A 235 17.44 -16.66 -6.15
N TYR A 236 18.28 -17.02 -5.18
CA TYR A 236 19.33 -16.14 -4.72
C TYR A 236 20.59 -16.35 -5.55
N TRP A 237 21.10 -15.27 -6.13
CA TRP A 237 22.32 -15.26 -6.92
C TRP A 237 23.44 -14.58 -6.13
N ARG A 238 24.64 -15.15 -6.21
CA ARG A 238 25.85 -14.59 -5.62
C ARG A 238 27.04 -14.93 -6.51
N GLU A 239 27.95 -13.97 -6.68
CA GLU A 239 29.22 -14.24 -7.33
C GLU A 239 30.11 -15.11 -6.43
N SER A 240 30.63 -16.21 -6.97
CA SER A 240 31.51 -17.12 -6.22
C SER A 240 33.00 -16.76 -6.31
N ASN A 241 33.41 -16.04 -7.36
CA ASN A 241 34.84 -15.86 -7.66
C ASN A 241 35.41 -14.53 -7.18
N THR A 242 34.58 -13.50 -7.05
CA THR A 242 35.02 -12.14 -6.70
C THR A 242 33.87 -11.34 -6.09
N THR A 243 34.20 -10.35 -5.25
CA THR A 243 33.27 -9.34 -4.75
C THR A 243 33.39 -8.01 -5.47
N ASP A 244 34.26 -7.94 -6.48
CA ASP A 244 34.66 -6.69 -7.12
C ASP A 244 34.01 -6.52 -8.50
N ILE A 245 33.77 -5.26 -8.88
CA ILE A 245 33.24 -4.89 -10.19
C ILE A 245 34.38 -4.87 -11.21
N THR A 246 35.55 -4.36 -10.80
CA THR A 246 36.77 -4.30 -11.62
C THR A 246 37.92 -5.02 -10.91
N SER A 247 39.10 -5.03 -11.54
CA SER A 247 40.34 -5.47 -10.88
C SER A 247 40.81 -4.55 -9.72
N ASP A 248 40.27 -3.34 -9.61
CA ASP A 248 40.59 -2.38 -8.55
C ASP A 248 39.36 -1.46 -8.27
N ASP A 249 38.49 -1.92 -7.37
CA ASP A 249 37.28 -1.18 -7.01
C ASP A 249 37.59 0.13 -6.26
N GLU A 250 38.70 0.20 -5.51
CA GLU A 250 39.09 1.44 -4.83
C GLU A 250 39.41 2.53 -5.86
N LYS A 251 40.13 2.17 -6.92
CA LYS A 251 40.41 3.05 -8.06
C LYS A 251 39.15 3.40 -8.84
N LEU A 252 38.23 2.45 -9.05
CA LEU A 252 36.90 2.73 -9.64
C LEU A 252 36.19 3.84 -8.86
N PHE A 253 35.99 3.67 -7.55
CA PHE A 253 35.23 4.62 -6.75
C PHE A 253 35.93 5.98 -6.60
N LYS A 254 37.28 6.01 -6.56
CA LYS A 254 38.05 7.27 -6.62
C LYS A 254 37.81 8.03 -7.93
N LEU A 255 37.77 7.35 -9.06
CA LEU A 255 37.49 7.98 -10.37
C LEU A 255 36.05 8.46 -10.48
N LEU A 256 35.09 7.67 -9.98
CA LEU A 256 33.68 8.07 -9.93
C LEU A 256 33.48 9.34 -9.11
N GLU A 257 34.12 9.45 -7.94
CA GLU A 257 34.02 10.65 -7.11
C GLU A 257 34.74 11.84 -7.75
N LYS A 258 35.93 11.63 -8.35
CA LYS A 258 36.68 12.67 -9.07
C LYS A 258 35.84 13.33 -10.19
N HIS A 259 35.03 12.56 -10.91
CA HIS A 259 34.22 13.04 -12.06
C HIS A 259 32.72 13.13 -11.74
N LYS A 260 32.35 13.12 -10.45
CA LYS A 260 30.96 13.06 -9.98
C LYS A 260 30.06 14.10 -10.62
N THR A 261 30.49 15.36 -10.68
CA THR A 261 29.69 16.48 -11.21
C THR A 261 29.28 16.24 -12.67
N GLN A 262 30.21 15.77 -13.50
CA GLN A 262 29.97 15.50 -14.93
C GLN A 262 29.12 14.25 -15.13
N LEU A 263 29.35 13.22 -14.32
CA LEU A 263 28.60 11.97 -14.35
C LEU A 263 27.11 12.20 -14.02
N ILE A 264 26.82 12.87 -12.90
CA ILE A 264 25.44 13.07 -12.43
C ILE A 264 24.66 14.12 -13.23
N ALA A 265 25.35 15.01 -13.96
CA ALA A 265 24.68 16.06 -14.74
C ALA A 265 23.75 15.51 -15.83
N LYS A 266 24.08 14.35 -16.41
CA LYS A 266 23.25 13.66 -17.41
C LYS A 266 22.69 12.33 -16.93
N TYR A 267 23.30 11.71 -15.92
CA TYR A 267 22.92 10.41 -15.40
C TYR A 267 22.79 10.48 -13.87
N PRO A 268 21.67 11.00 -13.34
CA PRO A 268 21.53 11.32 -11.91
C PRO A 268 21.74 10.14 -10.96
N TYR A 269 21.48 8.91 -11.42
CA TYR A 269 21.51 7.68 -10.62
C TYR A 269 22.81 6.86 -10.79
N VAL A 270 23.76 7.31 -11.61
CA VAL A 270 24.96 6.52 -11.93
C VAL A 270 25.76 6.13 -10.67
N LEU A 271 25.93 7.05 -9.73
CA LEU A 271 26.69 6.77 -8.51
C LEU A 271 25.94 5.82 -7.56
N SER A 272 24.61 5.93 -7.46
CA SER A 272 23.82 4.97 -6.70
C SER A 272 23.86 3.59 -7.36
N ASP A 273 23.75 3.52 -8.68
CA ASP A 273 23.81 2.26 -9.41
C ASP A 273 25.16 1.54 -9.22
N PHE A 274 26.30 2.24 -9.26
CA PHE A 274 27.60 1.63 -8.94
C PHE A 274 27.69 1.10 -7.50
N ARG A 275 27.07 1.79 -6.53
CA ARG A 275 26.98 1.29 -5.14
C ARG A 275 26.11 0.03 -5.06
N HIS A 276 24.97 0.03 -5.74
CA HIS A 276 24.10 -1.16 -5.84
C HIS A 276 24.83 -2.32 -6.54
N PHE A 277 25.64 -2.05 -7.57
CA PHE A 277 26.47 -3.07 -8.23
C PHE A 277 27.49 -3.66 -7.24
N LYS A 278 28.13 -2.82 -6.43
CA LYS A 278 29.07 -3.29 -5.40
C LYS A 278 28.36 -4.15 -4.36
N GLN A 279 27.18 -3.73 -3.92
CA GLN A 279 26.35 -4.51 -2.99
C GLN A 279 25.92 -5.86 -3.60
N LEU A 280 25.51 -5.87 -4.87
CA LEU A 280 25.20 -7.09 -5.61
C LEU A 280 26.39 -8.06 -5.63
N MET A 281 27.60 -7.56 -5.90
CA MET A 281 28.81 -8.39 -5.93
C MET A 281 29.22 -8.89 -4.54
N THR A 282 29.02 -8.06 -3.50
CA THR A 282 29.45 -8.39 -2.13
C THR A 282 28.47 -9.36 -1.45
N ASN A 283 27.18 -9.07 -1.55
CA ASN A 283 26.12 -9.73 -0.77
C ASN A 283 25.23 -10.65 -1.60
N GLY A 284 25.28 -10.57 -2.94
CA GLY A 284 24.32 -11.22 -3.82
C GLY A 284 22.97 -10.49 -3.87
N ALA A 285 22.01 -11.07 -4.60
CA ALA A 285 20.66 -10.54 -4.75
C ALA A 285 19.68 -11.62 -5.19
N PHE A 286 18.38 -11.32 -5.14
CA PHE A 286 17.39 -12.17 -5.80
C PHE A 286 17.50 -12.02 -7.32
N PHE A 287 17.74 -13.11 -8.03
CA PHE A 287 17.49 -13.15 -9.46
C PHE A 287 16.01 -13.45 -9.70
N ILE A 288 15.37 -12.64 -10.54
CA ILE A 288 13.95 -12.79 -10.89
C ILE A 288 13.82 -12.83 -12.40
N SER A 289 13.19 -13.87 -12.92
CA SER A 289 12.79 -13.99 -14.32
C SER A 289 11.28 -14.14 -14.41
N THR A 290 10.60 -13.24 -15.11
CA THR A 290 9.14 -13.28 -15.29
C THR A 290 8.75 -13.24 -16.76
N LYS A 291 7.92 -14.20 -17.19
CA LYS A 291 7.46 -14.30 -18.57
C LYS A 291 6.62 -13.09 -18.98
N ARG A 292 6.92 -12.48 -20.14
CA ARG A 292 6.09 -11.40 -20.72
C ARG A 292 4.79 -11.97 -21.27
N ARG A 293 3.71 -11.18 -21.24
CA ARG A 293 2.36 -11.64 -21.66
C ARG A 293 2.19 -11.79 -23.17
N SER A 294 3.00 -11.09 -23.98
CA SER A 294 2.85 -11.01 -25.43
C SER A 294 3.80 -11.92 -26.22
N ASP A 295 4.92 -12.37 -25.65
CA ASP A 295 6.00 -13.03 -26.39
C ASP A 295 6.65 -14.18 -25.59
N GLN A 296 7.53 -14.96 -26.23
CA GLN A 296 8.40 -15.94 -25.57
C GLN A 296 9.53 -15.28 -24.74
N GLU A 297 9.56 -13.95 -24.66
CA GLU A 297 10.56 -13.17 -23.92
C GLU A 297 10.30 -13.14 -22.41
N TYR A 298 11.37 -13.04 -21.63
CA TYR A 298 11.31 -12.87 -20.18
C TYR A 298 11.80 -11.48 -19.78
N ASN A 299 11.24 -10.95 -18.69
CA ASN A 299 11.81 -9.80 -18.00
C ASN A 299 12.70 -10.32 -16.87
N THR A 300 14.00 -10.03 -16.94
CA THR A 300 14.99 -10.44 -15.94
C THR A 300 15.54 -9.24 -15.19
N GLN A 301 15.81 -9.44 -13.90
CA GLN A 301 16.39 -8.42 -13.04
C GLN A 301 17.07 -9.07 -11.83
N PHE A 302 18.05 -8.38 -11.26
CA PHE A 302 18.43 -8.60 -9.87
C PHE A 302 17.62 -7.67 -8.98
N LEU A 303 17.17 -8.16 -7.83
CA LEU A 303 16.47 -7.39 -6.82
C LEU A 303 17.28 -7.41 -5.52
N LEU A 304 17.79 -6.25 -5.13
CA LEU A 304 18.37 -6.01 -3.82
C LEU A 304 17.27 -5.60 -2.83
N ILE A 305 17.42 -6.06 -1.59
CA ILE A 305 16.64 -5.61 -0.44
C ILE A 305 17.60 -4.83 0.44
N GLU A 306 17.34 -3.54 0.62
CA GLU A 306 18.12 -2.69 1.51
C GLU A 306 17.30 -2.42 2.77
N ASP A 307 17.83 -2.76 3.93
CA ASP A 307 17.26 -2.35 5.20
C ASP A 307 17.53 -0.84 5.42
N ASN A 308 16.51 -0.09 5.82
CA ASN A 308 16.64 1.33 6.13
C ASN A 308 16.84 1.60 7.62
N ARG A 309 17.10 0.58 8.46
CA ARG A 309 17.41 0.74 9.90
C ARG A 309 18.40 1.86 10.19
N ASP A 310 19.49 1.95 9.43
CA ASP A 310 20.53 2.97 9.60
C ASP A 310 20.03 4.40 9.35
N LYS A 311 18.98 4.56 8.54
CA LYS A 311 18.36 5.88 8.25
C LYS A 311 17.54 6.41 9.41
N PHE A 312 17.34 5.63 10.47
CA PHE A 312 16.74 6.06 11.73
C PHE A 312 17.79 6.46 12.79
N PHE A 313 19.09 6.39 12.49
CA PHE A 313 20.18 6.82 13.39
C PHE A 313 20.03 6.31 14.84
N LEU A 314 19.56 5.07 14.98
CA LEU A 314 19.31 4.47 16.29
C LEU A 314 20.61 4.38 17.07
N GLU A 315 20.58 4.76 18.34
CA GLU A 315 21.74 4.78 19.25
C GLU A 315 22.88 5.74 18.84
N GLN A 316 22.66 6.67 17.89
CA GLN A 316 23.69 7.59 17.39
C GLN A 316 23.62 9.02 17.97
N ASP A 317 22.81 9.27 19.01
CA ASP A 317 22.63 10.60 19.65
C ASP A 317 22.33 11.75 18.64
N LYS A 318 21.57 11.43 17.58
CA LYS A 318 21.14 12.40 16.55
C LYS A 318 19.76 12.97 16.85
N ALA A 319 18.76 12.09 16.97
CA ALA A 319 17.38 12.45 17.24
C ALA A 319 16.56 11.23 17.68
N LYS A 320 15.44 11.49 18.36
CA LYS A 320 14.39 10.51 18.61
C LYS A 320 13.39 10.49 17.46
N PHE A 321 12.99 9.29 17.03
CA PHE A 321 12.05 9.06 15.94
C PHE A 321 10.67 8.67 16.44
N PHE A 322 9.66 9.36 15.93
CA PHE A 322 8.25 9.12 16.18
C PHE A 322 7.52 8.85 14.86
N VAL A 323 6.66 7.84 14.82
CA VAL A 323 5.77 7.54 13.68
C VAL A 323 4.32 7.66 14.14
N LEU A 324 3.51 8.36 13.37
CA LEU A 324 2.08 8.51 13.59
C LEU A 324 1.32 7.77 12.50
N ASP A 325 0.97 6.50 12.74
CA ASP A 325 0.27 5.65 11.78
C ASP A 325 -0.82 4.84 12.48
N GLY A 326 -2.07 5.02 12.04
CA GLY A 326 -3.23 4.38 12.68
C GLY A 326 -3.38 2.89 12.38
N THR A 327 -2.56 2.34 11.49
CA THR A 327 -2.57 0.92 11.11
C THR A 327 -1.31 0.17 11.53
N ALA A 328 -0.40 0.82 12.26
CA ALA A 328 0.90 0.23 12.60
C ALA A 328 0.81 -1.01 13.51
N ASP A 329 -0.26 -1.15 14.30
CA ASP A 329 -0.47 -2.32 15.15
C ASP A 329 -0.88 -3.58 14.37
N ILE A 330 -1.40 -3.41 13.15
CA ILE A 330 -1.82 -4.51 12.27
C ILE A 330 -0.92 -4.70 11.05
N ASP A 331 -0.31 -3.64 10.52
CA ASP A 331 0.53 -3.71 9.33
C ASP A 331 1.82 -4.49 9.63
N PRO A 332 2.06 -5.63 8.94
CA PRO A 332 3.17 -6.53 9.29
C PRO A 332 4.55 -5.87 9.15
N VAL A 333 4.70 -4.80 8.36
CA VAL A 333 6.00 -4.12 8.20
C VAL A 333 6.56 -3.49 9.47
N TYR A 334 5.73 -3.29 10.51
CA TYR A 334 6.15 -2.77 11.81
C TYR A 334 6.66 -3.85 12.77
N LYS A 335 6.60 -5.14 12.40
CA LYS A 335 7.09 -6.24 13.24
C LYS A 335 8.62 -6.37 13.17
N LEU A 336 9.33 -5.32 13.59
CA LEU A 336 10.79 -5.25 13.62
C LEU A 336 11.26 -5.07 15.06
N ASP A 337 12.48 -5.51 15.35
CA ASP A 337 13.09 -5.51 16.69
C ASP A 337 13.32 -4.10 17.26
N TYR A 338 13.40 -3.08 16.40
CA TYR A 338 13.63 -1.69 16.78
C TYR A 338 12.35 -0.82 16.81
N ILE A 339 11.16 -1.42 16.72
CA ILE A 339 9.88 -0.71 16.73
C ILE A 339 9.20 -0.88 18.10
N ASN A 340 8.91 0.24 18.76
CA ASN A 340 8.11 0.27 19.97
C ASN A 340 6.71 0.82 19.67
N LEU A 341 5.70 -0.04 19.70
CA LEU A 341 4.30 0.36 19.49
C LEU A 341 3.69 0.88 20.80
N ILE A 342 3.21 2.12 20.78
CA ILE A 342 2.46 2.73 21.86
C ILE A 342 0.98 2.67 21.53
N ASP A 343 0.25 1.81 22.25
CA ASP A 343 -1.19 1.78 22.20
C ASP A 343 -1.77 3.07 22.81
N SER A 344 -2.84 3.57 22.19
CA SER A 344 -3.57 4.75 22.67
C SER A 344 -5.02 4.34 22.96
N PRO A 345 -5.33 3.84 24.17
CA PRO A 345 -6.66 3.35 24.52
C PRO A 345 -7.76 4.40 24.34
N THR A 346 -7.41 5.68 24.50
CA THR A 346 -8.26 6.85 24.29
C THR A 346 -8.77 7.02 22.86
N SER A 347 -8.12 6.35 21.90
CA SER A 347 -8.56 6.31 20.51
C SER A 347 -9.69 5.29 20.25
N ARG A 348 -10.03 4.46 21.24
CA ARG A 348 -11.03 3.39 21.12
C ARG A 348 -12.45 3.89 21.39
N VAL A 349 -13.03 4.54 20.38
CA VAL A 349 -14.43 4.99 20.39
C VAL A 349 -15.29 4.00 19.61
N PRO A 350 -16.51 3.66 20.09
CA PRO A 350 -17.45 2.85 19.33
C PRO A 350 -17.62 3.35 17.89
N LEU A 351 -17.86 2.42 16.98
CA LEU A 351 -18.06 2.69 15.55
C LEU A 351 -19.51 2.42 15.19
N ASN A 352 -20.15 3.39 14.52
CA ASN A 352 -21.51 3.28 14.03
C ASN A 352 -21.43 2.64 12.65
N LEU A 353 -21.06 1.37 12.65
CA LEU A 353 -20.60 0.64 11.48
C LEU A 353 -21.25 -0.74 11.44
N THR A 354 -21.73 -1.12 10.27
CA THR A 354 -22.10 -2.50 9.95
C THR A 354 -21.21 -3.00 8.82
N ILE A 355 -20.67 -4.22 8.97
CA ILE A 355 -19.90 -4.89 7.92
C ILE A 355 -20.69 -6.12 7.48
N GLU A 356 -21.08 -6.16 6.22
CA GLU A 356 -21.78 -7.30 5.65
C GLU A 356 -20.92 -8.09 4.67
N HIS A 357 -20.84 -9.40 4.87
CA HIS A 357 -20.10 -10.33 4.02
C HIS A 357 -21.00 -11.02 2.98
N ARG A 358 -20.65 -10.85 1.70
CA ARG A 358 -21.24 -11.55 0.55
C ARG A 358 -20.24 -12.58 -0.01
N ASP A 359 -20.60 -13.86 0.05
CA ASP A 359 -19.76 -14.98 -0.40
C ASP A 359 -19.72 -15.10 -1.94
N VAL A 360 -18.80 -14.35 -2.55
CA VAL A 360 -18.65 -14.24 -4.01
C VAL A 360 -17.19 -14.38 -4.43
N GLY A 361 -16.89 -15.22 -5.41
CA GLY A 361 -15.52 -15.33 -5.93
C GLY A 361 -15.14 -14.11 -6.79
N THR A 362 -14.50 -13.11 -6.20
CA THR A 362 -14.18 -11.82 -6.85
C THR A 362 -12.69 -11.64 -7.17
N SER A 363 -11.97 -12.75 -7.41
CA SER A 363 -10.58 -12.64 -7.86
C SER A 363 -10.53 -11.89 -9.19
N GLN A 364 -9.46 -11.11 -9.41
CA GLN A 364 -9.31 -10.33 -10.64
C GLN A 364 -9.40 -11.22 -11.89
N THR A 365 -8.88 -12.44 -11.81
CA THR A 365 -8.97 -13.45 -12.87
C THR A 365 -10.43 -13.87 -13.12
N ASN A 366 -11.21 -14.13 -12.07
CA ASN A 366 -12.61 -14.53 -12.23
C ASN A 366 -13.48 -13.41 -12.82
N LEU A 367 -13.21 -12.15 -12.47
CA LEU A 367 -13.96 -10.99 -12.97
C LEU A 367 -13.56 -10.59 -14.40
N LYS A 368 -12.33 -10.88 -14.85
CA LYS A 368 -11.84 -10.50 -16.18
C LYS A 368 -12.28 -11.41 -17.33
N TYR A 369 -12.75 -12.63 -17.07
CA TYR A 369 -13.08 -13.59 -18.14
C TYR A 369 -14.34 -13.17 -18.91
N TYR A 370 -14.20 -12.26 -19.88
CA TYR A 370 -15.26 -11.54 -20.62
C TYR A 370 -16.68 -12.11 -20.50
N SER A 371 -16.98 -13.28 -21.06
CA SER A 371 -18.37 -13.79 -21.06
C SER A 371 -18.90 -14.28 -19.70
N ALA A 372 -18.05 -14.89 -18.87
CA ALA A 372 -18.44 -15.38 -17.54
C ALA A 372 -18.26 -14.30 -16.45
N GLY A 373 -17.21 -13.50 -16.58
CA GLY A 373 -16.87 -12.36 -15.73
C GLY A 373 -17.92 -11.27 -15.82
N ASN A 374 -18.36 -10.87 -17.03
CA ASN A 374 -19.41 -9.86 -17.19
C ASN A 374 -20.72 -10.32 -16.52
N LYS A 375 -21.13 -11.58 -16.72
CA LYS A 375 -22.33 -12.13 -16.03
C LYS A 375 -22.20 -12.10 -14.52
N LEU A 376 -21.01 -12.33 -13.97
CA LEU A 376 -20.76 -12.23 -12.54
C LEU A 376 -20.80 -10.77 -12.06
N ILE A 377 -20.21 -9.85 -12.82
CA ILE A 377 -20.28 -8.41 -12.54
C ILE A 377 -21.72 -7.92 -12.55
N ASP A 378 -22.51 -8.28 -13.56
CA ASP A 378 -23.94 -7.95 -13.66
C ASP A 378 -24.70 -8.47 -12.44
N ALA A 379 -24.45 -9.73 -12.04
CA ALA A 379 -25.09 -10.31 -10.86
C ALA A 379 -24.68 -9.60 -9.56
N ILE A 380 -23.42 -9.20 -9.42
CA ILE A 380 -22.95 -8.40 -8.28
C ILE A 380 -23.63 -7.03 -8.31
N LEU A 381 -23.68 -6.35 -9.45
CA LEU A 381 -24.36 -5.05 -9.61
C LEU A 381 -25.85 -5.14 -9.28
N THR A 382 -26.54 -6.21 -9.66
CA THR A 382 -27.93 -6.43 -9.24
C THR A 382 -28.04 -6.50 -7.72
N ASP A 383 -27.18 -7.28 -7.05
CA ASP A 383 -27.18 -7.36 -5.58
C ASP A 383 -26.88 -6.01 -4.93
N VAL A 384 -25.90 -5.27 -5.46
CA VAL A 384 -25.55 -3.93 -4.99
C VAL A 384 -26.74 -2.99 -5.10
N LEU A 385 -27.37 -2.90 -6.27
CA LEU A 385 -28.50 -2.00 -6.51
C LEU A 385 -29.75 -2.38 -5.69
N ASP A 386 -29.93 -3.66 -5.39
CA ASP A 386 -31.01 -4.15 -4.52
C ASP A 386 -30.72 -3.90 -3.02
N THR A 387 -29.45 -3.67 -2.65
CA THR A 387 -29.02 -3.57 -1.25
C THR A 387 -28.82 -2.12 -0.80
N ILE A 388 -28.26 -1.27 -1.65
CA ILE A 388 -27.91 0.11 -1.24
C ILE A 388 -29.13 0.99 -1.03
N PHE A 389 -29.03 1.92 -0.07
CA PHE A 389 -30.10 2.88 0.21
C PHE A 389 -30.02 4.10 -0.71
N THR A 390 -28.82 4.63 -0.93
CA THR A 390 -28.64 5.89 -1.66
C THR A 390 -27.40 5.83 -2.55
N LYS A 391 -27.61 5.90 -3.87
CA LYS A 391 -26.51 5.82 -4.85
C LYS A 391 -25.47 6.92 -4.65
N GLU A 392 -25.91 8.16 -4.47
CA GLU A 392 -25.04 9.35 -4.32
C GLU A 392 -24.14 9.30 -3.08
N GLU A 393 -24.54 8.56 -2.05
CA GLU A 393 -23.76 8.35 -0.81
C GLU A 393 -23.04 7.00 -0.78
N THR A 394 -22.94 6.32 -1.94
CA THR A 394 -22.28 5.03 -2.11
C THR A 394 -20.95 5.15 -2.84
N LEU A 395 -19.91 4.52 -2.29
CA LEU A 395 -18.60 4.33 -2.93
C LEU A 395 -18.37 2.85 -3.26
N LEU A 396 -18.18 2.54 -4.54
CA LEU A 396 -17.75 1.22 -4.98
C LEU A 396 -16.25 1.20 -5.25
N VAL A 397 -15.55 0.24 -4.63
CA VAL A 397 -14.09 0.08 -4.75
C VAL A 397 -13.77 -1.30 -5.31
N THR A 398 -12.99 -1.33 -6.38
CA THR A 398 -12.57 -2.57 -7.04
C THR A 398 -11.20 -2.44 -7.70
N TYR A 399 -10.81 -3.38 -8.57
CA TYR A 399 -9.56 -3.28 -9.31
C TYR A 399 -9.66 -2.24 -10.45
N LYS A 400 -8.65 -1.36 -10.55
CA LYS A 400 -8.53 -0.32 -11.60
C LYS A 400 -8.86 -0.80 -13.02
N LYS A 401 -8.47 -2.03 -13.37
CA LYS A 401 -8.68 -2.61 -14.72
C LYS A 401 -10.14 -2.94 -15.05
N ILE A 402 -11.03 -3.02 -14.06
CA ILE A 402 -12.45 -3.38 -14.24
C ILE A 402 -13.42 -2.35 -13.64
N GLU A 403 -12.92 -1.29 -12.99
CA GLU A 403 -13.75 -0.28 -12.32
C GLU A 403 -14.83 0.31 -13.26
N LYS A 404 -14.48 0.54 -14.52
CA LYS A 404 -15.41 1.07 -15.54
C LYS A 404 -16.58 0.13 -15.85
N GLN A 405 -16.45 -1.17 -15.58
CA GLN A 405 -17.53 -2.14 -15.79
C GLN A 405 -18.58 -2.05 -14.68
N PHE A 406 -18.22 -1.47 -13.54
CA PHE A 406 -19.14 -1.15 -12.44
C PHE A 406 -19.74 0.26 -12.55
N ALA A 407 -19.38 1.03 -13.59
CA ALA A 407 -19.92 2.37 -13.83
C ALA A 407 -21.44 2.33 -14.00
N LYS A 408 -22.12 2.95 -13.04
CA LYS A 408 -23.56 3.19 -13.04
C LYS A 408 -23.79 4.63 -12.60
N ASP A 409 -24.86 5.22 -13.13
CA ASP A 409 -25.25 6.58 -12.77
C ASP A 409 -25.38 6.69 -11.24
N ASP A 410 -24.84 7.79 -10.72
CA ASP A 410 -24.90 8.24 -9.33
C ASP A 410 -24.11 7.44 -8.28
N ILE A 411 -23.37 6.37 -8.63
CA ILE A 411 -22.47 5.68 -7.69
C ILE A 411 -21.03 6.17 -7.86
N CYS A 412 -20.40 6.61 -6.77
CA CYS A 412 -18.98 6.95 -6.78
C CYS A 412 -18.13 5.69 -6.99
N ILE A 413 -17.13 5.74 -7.88
CA ILE A 413 -16.25 4.61 -8.15
C ILE A 413 -14.81 4.99 -7.86
N GLY A 414 -14.13 4.13 -7.10
CA GLY A 414 -12.70 4.18 -6.91
C GLY A 414 -12.06 2.81 -7.15
N HIS A 415 -10.73 2.80 -7.09
CA HIS A 415 -9.97 1.56 -7.13
C HIS A 415 -8.97 1.46 -5.98
N PHE A 416 -8.60 0.23 -5.68
CA PHE A 416 -7.54 -0.05 -4.71
C PHE A 416 -6.25 0.71 -5.03
N GLY A 417 -5.69 1.38 -4.01
CA GLY A 417 -4.52 2.27 -4.14
C GLY A 417 -4.82 3.68 -4.70
N GLY A 418 -6.03 3.91 -5.25
CA GLY A 418 -6.46 5.19 -5.81
C GLY A 418 -7.27 6.08 -4.86
N LEU A 419 -7.56 5.62 -3.64
CA LEU A 419 -8.34 6.38 -2.63
C LEU A 419 -7.46 7.28 -1.73
N LYS A 420 -6.14 7.32 -1.99
CA LYS A 420 -5.20 8.16 -1.24
C LYS A 420 -5.31 9.62 -1.72
N GLY A 421 -5.30 10.57 -0.78
CA GLY A 421 -4.95 11.96 -1.10
C GLY A 421 -5.97 13.01 -0.65
N LEU A 422 -7.28 12.73 -0.70
CA LEU A 422 -8.31 13.76 -0.51
C LEU A 422 -9.47 13.28 0.38
N ASN A 423 -10.15 14.20 1.06
CA ASN A 423 -11.32 13.90 1.93
C ASN A 423 -12.61 13.70 1.11
N ASP A 424 -12.49 13.33 -0.17
CA ASP A 424 -13.60 13.27 -1.13
C ASP A 424 -14.74 12.35 -0.68
N TYR A 425 -14.41 11.32 0.10
CA TYR A 425 -15.35 10.30 0.53
C TYR A 425 -15.83 10.46 1.97
N ILE A 426 -15.49 11.55 2.68
CA ILE A 426 -15.81 11.75 4.11
C ILE A 426 -17.31 11.82 4.42
N ASN A 427 -18.15 11.91 3.39
CA ASN A 427 -19.62 11.95 3.50
C ASN A 427 -20.29 10.64 3.08
N ILE A 428 -19.54 9.69 2.50
CA ILE A 428 -20.05 8.40 2.03
C ILE A 428 -20.53 7.58 3.23
N LYS A 429 -21.74 7.03 3.11
CA LYS A 429 -22.38 6.18 4.13
C LYS A 429 -22.39 4.70 3.75
N GLU A 430 -22.18 4.39 2.47
CA GLU A 430 -22.22 3.02 1.99
C GLU A 430 -20.95 2.73 1.18
N MET A 431 -20.25 1.65 1.48
CA MET A 431 -19.06 1.25 0.73
C MET A 431 -19.21 -0.17 0.20
N ILE A 432 -19.05 -0.34 -1.12
CA ILE A 432 -19.04 -1.63 -1.79
C ILE A 432 -17.58 -2.03 -2.06
N TYR A 433 -17.08 -3.02 -1.35
CA TYR A 433 -15.70 -3.49 -1.43
C TYR A 433 -15.60 -4.80 -2.23
N ILE A 434 -15.20 -4.73 -3.50
CA ILE A 434 -15.22 -5.88 -4.43
C ILE A 434 -13.82 -6.45 -4.64
N GLY A 435 -13.55 -7.58 -3.98
CA GLY A 435 -12.22 -8.19 -3.95
C GLY A 435 -11.32 -7.50 -2.94
N PHE A 436 -10.00 -7.58 -3.11
CA PHE A 436 -9.03 -6.90 -2.26
C PHE A 436 -7.70 -6.73 -2.98
N ASN A 437 -6.90 -5.77 -2.52
CA ASN A 437 -5.64 -5.40 -3.15
C ASN A 437 -4.48 -6.31 -2.73
N ARG A 438 -4.44 -7.51 -3.30
CA ARG A 438 -3.34 -8.44 -3.02
C ARG A 438 -2.06 -7.97 -3.73
N ALA A 439 -1.02 -7.68 -2.95
CA ALA A 439 0.32 -7.47 -3.47
C ALA A 439 0.88 -8.74 -4.17
N PRO A 440 1.87 -8.60 -5.08
CA PRO A 440 2.58 -9.75 -5.65
C PRO A 440 3.21 -10.64 -4.57
N ASP A 441 3.29 -11.95 -4.83
CA ASP A 441 3.76 -12.95 -3.85
C ASP A 441 5.15 -12.62 -3.27
N LEU A 442 6.04 -12.08 -4.12
CA LEU A 442 7.37 -11.63 -3.73
C LEU A 442 7.37 -10.53 -2.66
N ILE A 443 6.35 -9.68 -2.59
CA ILE A 443 6.25 -8.64 -1.55
C ILE A 443 6.12 -9.29 -0.18
N TYR A 444 5.28 -10.31 -0.04
CA TYR A 444 5.09 -11.00 1.23
C TYR A 444 6.32 -11.80 1.64
N LEU A 445 7.05 -12.37 0.68
CA LEU A 445 8.35 -12.98 0.95
C LEU A 445 9.36 -11.95 1.48
N ILE A 446 9.42 -10.76 0.87
CA ILE A 446 10.34 -9.71 1.33
C ILE A 446 10.00 -9.29 2.76
N ILE A 447 8.72 -9.05 3.07
CA ILE A 447 8.29 -8.70 4.43
C ILE A 447 8.68 -9.82 5.41
N TYR A 448 8.47 -11.08 5.04
CA TYR A 448 8.91 -12.22 5.85
C TYR A 448 10.42 -12.20 6.11
N LEU A 449 11.24 -11.99 5.08
CA LEU A 449 12.70 -11.98 5.20
C LEU A 449 13.24 -10.79 6.00
N VAL A 450 12.57 -9.64 5.94
CA VAL A 450 12.93 -8.46 6.74
C VAL A 450 12.58 -8.68 8.22
N GLN A 451 11.47 -9.38 8.53
CA GLN A 451 11.12 -9.76 9.91
C GLN A 451 12.00 -10.90 10.46
N HIS A 452 12.49 -11.76 9.58
CA HIS A 452 13.27 -12.95 9.91
C HIS A 452 14.67 -12.87 9.27
N THR A 453 15.50 -11.99 9.81
CA THR A 453 16.86 -11.73 9.29
C THR A 453 17.70 -13.01 9.23
N GLU A 454 17.48 -13.95 10.15
CA GLU A 454 18.08 -15.28 10.16
C GLU A 454 17.71 -16.12 8.93
N ALA A 455 16.45 -16.07 8.50
CA ALA A 455 15.99 -16.76 7.29
C ALA A 455 16.59 -16.12 6.05
N TYR A 456 16.76 -14.80 6.04
CA TYR A 456 17.43 -14.10 4.96
C TYR A 456 18.91 -14.47 4.87
N GLN A 457 19.65 -14.44 5.99
CA GLN A 457 21.05 -14.84 6.05
C GLN A 457 21.27 -16.30 5.61
N GLN A 458 20.38 -17.22 5.99
CA GLN A 458 20.44 -18.61 5.52
C GLN A 458 20.29 -18.69 4.00
N LEU A 459 19.33 -17.96 3.44
CA LEU A 459 19.08 -17.91 2.01
C LEU A 459 20.27 -17.33 1.22
N GLN A 460 21.03 -16.38 1.81
CA GLN A 460 22.25 -15.83 1.22
C GLN A 460 23.40 -16.83 1.08
N GLN A 461 23.39 -17.91 1.86
CA GLN A 461 24.42 -18.97 1.81
C GLN A 461 24.00 -20.17 0.98
N MET A 462 22.77 -20.21 0.46
CA MET A 462 22.28 -21.31 -0.36
C MET A 462 22.84 -21.25 -1.79
N SER A 463 22.94 -22.42 -2.42
CA SER A 463 23.16 -22.51 -3.87
C SER A 463 21.95 -21.93 -4.63
N GLU A 464 22.12 -21.60 -5.92
CA GLU A 464 21.01 -21.15 -6.77
C GLU A 464 19.86 -22.17 -6.79
N ASP A 465 20.16 -23.46 -6.90
CA ASP A 465 19.14 -24.51 -6.97
C ASP A 465 18.43 -24.75 -5.64
N ASP A 466 19.15 -24.67 -4.53
CA ASP A 466 18.55 -24.85 -3.20
C ASP A 466 17.72 -23.64 -2.78
N SER A 467 18.21 -22.42 -3.04
CA SER A 467 17.44 -21.20 -2.81
C SER A 467 16.18 -21.17 -3.69
N ARG A 468 16.26 -21.60 -4.96
CA ARG A 468 15.08 -21.74 -5.85
C ARG A 468 14.02 -22.66 -5.24
N LYS A 469 14.42 -23.86 -4.78
CA LYS A 469 13.51 -24.83 -4.15
C LYS A 469 12.93 -24.28 -2.85
N HIS A 470 13.75 -23.66 -2.02
CA HIS A 470 13.34 -23.09 -0.75
C HIS A 470 12.30 -21.97 -0.94
N ILE A 471 12.59 -20.97 -1.79
CA ILE A 471 11.68 -19.87 -2.13
C ILE A 471 10.36 -20.41 -2.72
N LYS A 472 10.45 -21.38 -3.64
CA LYS A 472 9.26 -22.01 -4.20
C LYS A 472 8.40 -22.69 -3.14
N SER A 473 9.01 -23.31 -2.12
CA SER A 473 8.31 -23.95 -1.00
C SER A 473 7.58 -22.93 -0.10
N LEU A 474 8.20 -21.77 0.13
CA LEU A 474 7.61 -20.67 0.90
C LEU A 474 6.40 -20.06 0.18
N LEU A 475 6.48 -19.95 -1.14
CA LEU A 475 5.46 -19.30 -1.97
C LEU A 475 4.36 -20.26 -2.49
N ILE A 476 4.30 -21.51 -2.02
CA ILE A 476 3.24 -22.44 -2.44
C ILE A 476 1.87 -21.91 -1.99
N MET A 477 0.96 -21.84 -2.95
CA MET A 477 -0.42 -21.40 -2.72
C MET A 477 -1.44 -22.51 -2.93
N LYS A 478 -2.48 -22.52 -2.10
CA LYS A 478 -3.66 -23.36 -2.27
C LYS A 478 -4.92 -22.48 -2.20
N LYS A 479 -5.70 -22.47 -3.28
CA LYS A 479 -6.96 -21.70 -3.39
C LYS A 479 -6.81 -20.20 -3.07
N GLY A 480 -5.65 -19.59 -3.35
CA GLY A 480 -5.43 -18.16 -3.11
C GLY A 480 -4.91 -17.80 -1.71
N CYS A 481 -4.58 -18.79 -0.87
CA CYS A 481 -3.86 -18.61 0.39
C CYS A 481 -2.48 -19.28 0.31
N PHE A 482 -1.50 -18.75 1.04
CA PHE A 482 -0.19 -19.41 1.18
C PHE A 482 -0.31 -20.62 2.11
N ILE A 483 0.44 -21.68 1.82
CA ILE A 483 0.53 -22.85 2.71
C ILE A 483 1.45 -22.53 3.90
N ASN A 484 2.53 -21.77 3.68
CA ASN A 484 3.37 -21.28 4.76
C ASN A 484 2.54 -20.33 5.66
N PRO A 485 2.40 -20.62 6.98
CA PRO A 485 1.51 -19.88 7.86
C PRO A 485 1.97 -18.44 8.10
N ASP A 486 3.28 -18.19 8.20
CA ASP A 486 3.83 -16.86 8.51
C ASP A 486 3.61 -15.90 7.34
N ILE A 487 3.94 -16.34 6.11
CA ILE A 487 3.68 -15.57 4.89
C ILE A 487 2.17 -15.38 4.68
N ASN A 488 1.35 -16.38 5.02
CA ASN A 488 -0.10 -16.26 4.93
C ASN A 488 -0.65 -15.23 5.94
N GLN A 489 -0.10 -15.19 7.16
CA GLN A 489 -0.46 -14.22 8.18
C GLN A 489 -0.02 -12.80 7.78
N ILE A 490 1.19 -12.65 7.24
CA ILE A 490 1.66 -11.38 6.66
C ILE A 490 0.68 -10.90 5.59
N MET A 491 0.30 -11.77 4.66
CA MET A 491 -0.67 -11.43 3.62
C MET A 491 -2.01 -10.95 4.21
N PHE A 492 -2.59 -11.68 5.17
CA PHE A 492 -3.87 -11.27 5.75
C PHE A 492 -3.80 -9.98 6.56
N ASN A 493 -2.71 -9.77 7.30
CA ASN A 493 -2.49 -8.53 8.04
C ASN A 493 -2.32 -7.33 7.10
N SER A 494 -1.58 -7.48 5.99
CA SER A 494 -1.51 -6.45 4.96
C SER A 494 -2.87 -6.15 4.32
N LEU A 495 -3.71 -7.17 4.08
CA LEU A 495 -5.06 -6.97 3.57
C LEU A 495 -5.98 -6.28 4.59
N LEU A 496 -5.85 -6.59 5.89
CA LEU A 496 -6.60 -5.92 6.94
C LEU A 496 -6.20 -4.45 7.06
N ALA A 497 -4.90 -4.14 7.00
CA ALA A 497 -4.40 -2.76 7.02
C ALA A 497 -4.93 -1.95 5.82
N ASP A 498 -4.89 -2.50 4.61
CA ASP A 498 -5.48 -1.86 3.42
C ASP A 498 -7.00 -1.67 3.56
N PHE A 499 -7.71 -2.69 4.06
CA PHE A 499 -9.14 -2.60 4.34
C PHE A 499 -9.46 -1.48 5.34
N GLU A 500 -8.75 -1.41 6.46
CA GLU A 500 -8.90 -0.37 7.47
C GLU A 500 -8.67 1.04 6.90
N GLN A 501 -7.55 1.25 6.20
CA GLN A 501 -7.24 2.53 5.56
C GLN A 501 -8.34 2.96 4.57
N ASN A 502 -8.96 2.01 3.88
CA ASN A 502 -10.00 2.27 2.89
C ASN A 502 -11.36 2.57 3.53
N ILE A 503 -11.82 1.80 4.54
CA ILE A 503 -13.11 2.07 5.19
C ILE A 503 -13.07 3.41 5.96
N PHE A 504 -11.93 3.79 6.53
CA PHE A 504 -11.71 5.09 7.17
C PHE A 504 -11.53 6.25 6.16
N ARG A 505 -11.92 6.06 4.89
CA ARG A 505 -12.19 7.14 3.93
C ARG A 505 -13.64 7.60 3.96
N THR A 506 -14.55 6.75 4.45
CA THR A 506 -16.00 7.02 4.55
C THR A 506 -16.34 7.92 5.74
N ALA A 507 -17.64 8.15 6.01
CA ALA A 507 -18.09 8.95 7.13
C ALA A 507 -17.64 8.45 8.51
N ILE A 508 -17.27 7.17 8.69
CA ILE A 508 -16.68 6.66 9.96
C ILE A 508 -15.34 7.30 10.32
N ARG A 509 -14.71 8.01 9.37
CA ARG A 509 -13.50 8.80 9.64
C ARG A 509 -13.78 9.94 10.61
N ARG A 510 -15.02 10.45 10.64
CA ARG A 510 -15.43 11.50 11.56
C ARG A 510 -15.45 10.94 12.97
N TYR A 511 -14.82 11.67 13.88
CA TYR A 511 -14.61 11.20 15.24
C TYR A 511 -15.90 11.21 16.07
N ASP A 512 -16.83 12.11 15.75
CA ASP A 512 -18.17 12.17 16.35
C ASP A 512 -19.00 10.90 16.08
N ASN A 513 -18.70 10.19 14.98
CA ASN A 513 -19.30 8.93 14.57
C ASN A 513 -20.85 9.00 14.52
N GLU A 514 -21.40 10.17 14.20
CA GLU A 514 -22.85 10.41 14.19
C GLU A 514 -23.56 9.66 13.06
N LYS A 515 -22.89 9.49 11.92
CA LYS A 515 -23.46 8.85 10.73
C LYS A 515 -23.20 7.35 10.76
N HIS A 516 -24.26 6.56 10.61
CA HIS A 516 -24.14 5.13 10.37
C HIS A 516 -23.50 4.89 9.00
N VAL A 517 -22.59 3.92 8.95
CA VAL A 517 -21.95 3.47 7.72
C VAL A 517 -22.09 1.97 7.54
N THR A 518 -22.40 1.53 6.33
CA THR A 518 -22.45 0.10 5.98
C THR A 518 -21.37 -0.23 4.95
N ILE A 519 -20.56 -1.25 5.26
CA ILE A 519 -19.52 -1.78 4.37
C ILE A 519 -19.97 -3.13 3.85
N PHE A 520 -20.23 -3.23 2.56
CA PHE A 520 -20.56 -4.48 1.89
C PHE A 520 -19.32 -5.07 1.24
N THR A 521 -18.95 -6.27 1.63
CA THR A 521 -17.74 -6.94 1.18
C THR A 521 -18.07 -8.10 0.26
N TYR A 522 -17.40 -8.18 -0.89
CA TYR A 522 -17.61 -9.22 -1.89
C TYR A 522 -16.31 -9.99 -2.11
N TRP A 523 -16.18 -11.15 -1.45
CA TRP A 523 -15.12 -12.13 -1.68
C TRP A 523 -15.53 -13.53 -1.18
N ASN A 524 -14.70 -14.54 -1.47
CA ASN A 524 -15.01 -15.92 -1.07
C ASN A 524 -14.80 -16.08 0.45
N CYS A 525 -15.89 -16.01 1.20
CA CYS A 525 -15.87 -15.99 2.66
C CYS A 525 -15.37 -17.32 3.27
N LYS A 526 -15.44 -18.41 2.50
CA LYS A 526 -14.96 -19.73 2.95
C LYS A 526 -13.46 -19.91 2.77
N ILE A 527 -12.91 -19.39 1.67
CA ILE A 527 -11.47 -19.41 1.42
C ILE A 527 -10.78 -18.42 2.37
N TYR A 528 -11.35 -17.23 2.54
CA TYR A 528 -10.79 -16.15 3.33
C TYR A 528 -11.37 -16.07 4.75
N ILE A 529 -11.69 -17.23 5.35
CA ILE A 529 -12.26 -17.29 6.70
C ILE A 529 -11.35 -16.64 7.75
N ALA A 530 -10.03 -16.78 7.59
CA ALA A 530 -9.05 -16.17 8.49
C ALA A 530 -9.06 -14.64 8.39
N LEU A 531 -9.18 -14.08 7.18
CA LEU A 531 -9.34 -12.62 7.01
C LEU A 531 -10.65 -12.13 7.65
N ASN A 532 -11.76 -12.83 7.44
CA ASN A 532 -13.05 -12.47 8.07
C ASN A 532 -12.96 -12.54 9.60
N LYS A 533 -12.22 -13.52 10.15
CA LYS A 533 -11.96 -13.63 11.58
C LYS A 533 -11.13 -12.44 12.08
N LEU A 534 -10.07 -12.05 11.38
CA LEU A 534 -9.25 -10.88 11.73
C LEU A 534 -10.06 -9.57 11.69
N ILE A 535 -10.92 -9.39 10.67
CA ILE A 535 -11.86 -8.26 10.63
C ILE A 535 -12.78 -8.30 11.85
N SER A 536 -13.30 -9.47 12.21
CA SER A 536 -14.19 -9.60 13.37
C SER A 536 -13.47 -9.27 14.69
N GLU A 537 -12.28 -9.82 14.90
CA GLU A 537 -11.45 -9.54 16.08
C GLU A 537 -11.06 -8.07 16.15
N ARG A 538 -10.80 -7.42 15.00
CA ARG A 538 -10.49 -6.00 14.93
C ARG A 538 -11.69 -5.12 15.29
N TYR A 539 -12.88 -5.41 14.76
CA TYR A 539 -13.99 -4.45 14.79
C TYR A 539 -15.07 -4.73 15.85
N LEU A 540 -15.27 -5.98 16.29
CA LEU A 540 -16.24 -6.31 17.35
C LEU A 540 -16.02 -5.53 18.67
N PRO A 541 -14.78 -5.29 19.13
CA PRO A 541 -14.54 -4.49 20.34
C PRO A 541 -15.05 -3.04 20.24
N PHE A 542 -15.30 -2.54 19.02
CA PHE A 542 -15.83 -1.21 18.77
C PHE A 542 -17.37 -1.19 18.62
N GLY A 543 -18.06 -2.30 18.90
CA GLY A 543 -19.53 -2.39 18.79
C GLY A 543 -20.04 -2.53 17.35
N VAL A 544 -19.16 -2.89 16.41
CA VAL A 544 -19.51 -3.07 15.00
C VAL A 544 -20.36 -4.31 14.81
N GLU A 545 -21.46 -4.19 14.06
CA GLU A 545 -22.26 -5.34 13.66
C GLU A 545 -21.64 -6.04 12.45
N ILE A 546 -21.45 -7.36 12.54
CA ILE A 546 -20.87 -8.16 11.45
C ILE A 546 -21.86 -9.21 11.00
N ILE A 547 -22.32 -9.09 9.76
CA ILE A 547 -23.39 -9.91 9.19
C ILE A 547 -22.86 -10.77 8.06
N ASN A 548 -23.15 -12.08 8.09
CA ASN A 548 -22.81 -12.99 7.00
C ASN A 548 -24.07 -13.34 6.19
N ILE A 549 -24.27 -12.67 5.06
CA ILE A 549 -25.43 -12.91 4.17
C ILE A 549 -25.26 -14.16 3.31
N GLY A 550 -24.02 -14.63 3.14
CA GLY A 550 -23.71 -15.78 2.28
C GLY A 550 -23.73 -15.39 0.80
N ILE A 551 -24.07 -16.33 -0.08
CA ILE A 551 -24.04 -16.08 -1.53
C ILE A 551 -25.27 -15.24 -1.94
N PRO A 552 -25.12 -14.06 -2.56
CA PRO A 552 -26.22 -13.26 -3.11
C PRO A 552 -27.20 -14.06 -3.97
N LYS A 553 -28.50 -13.71 -3.92
CA LYS A 553 -29.53 -14.38 -4.74
C LYS A 553 -29.28 -14.23 -6.24
N SER A 554 -28.90 -13.03 -6.68
CA SER A 554 -28.51 -12.73 -8.06
C SER A 554 -27.34 -13.61 -8.53
N VAL A 555 -26.31 -13.77 -7.69
CA VAL A 555 -25.13 -14.62 -7.97
C VAL A 555 -25.51 -16.11 -7.96
N GLN A 556 -26.38 -16.56 -7.05
CA GLN A 556 -26.91 -17.93 -7.06
C GLN A 556 -27.68 -18.21 -8.35
N LYS A 557 -28.55 -17.29 -8.78
CA LYS A 557 -29.29 -17.38 -10.04
C LYS A 557 -28.32 -17.46 -11.23
N MET A 558 -27.35 -16.54 -11.31
CA MET A 558 -26.32 -16.52 -12.34
C MET A 558 -25.57 -17.87 -12.45
N LYS A 559 -25.13 -18.44 -11.32
CA LYS A 559 -24.46 -19.75 -11.30
C LYS A 559 -25.38 -20.86 -11.83
N THR A 560 -26.66 -20.84 -11.47
CA THR A 560 -27.64 -21.82 -11.97
C THR A 560 -27.82 -21.69 -13.48
N ILE A 561 -28.03 -20.48 -14.02
CA ILE A 561 -28.25 -20.27 -15.46
C ILE A 561 -27.00 -20.48 -16.32
N THR A 562 -25.79 -20.43 -15.74
CA THR A 562 -24.53 -20.63 -16.46
C THR A 562 -23.93 -22.02 -16.29
N THR A 563 -24.56 -22.90 -15.51
CA THR A 563 -24.05 -24.25 -15.26
C THR A 563 -23.97 -25.03 -16.56
N LYS A 564 -22.80 -25.62 -16.86
CA LYS A 564 -22.65 -26.48 -18.05
C LYS A 564 -23.44 -27.78 -17.84
N PRO A 565 -24.34 -28.15 -18.77
CA PRO A 565 -25.04 -29.42 -18.70
C PRO A 565 -24.08 -30.60 -18.91
N ARG A 566 -24.37 -31.73 -18.28
CA ARG A 566 -23.65 -33.00 -18.53
C ARG A 566 -24.12 -33.67 -19.82
N ILE A 567 -25.39 -33.47 -20.18
CA ILE A 567 -26.07 -34.05 -21.35
C ILE A 567 -27.06 -33.00 -21.87
N GLY A 568 -27.08 -32.75 -23.19
CA GLY A 568 -27.96 -31.78 -23.85
C GLY A 568 -27.58 -30.31 -23.64
N ASP A 569 -28.48 -29.39 -24.00
CA ASP A 569 -28.19 -27.94 -24.05
C ASP A 569 -28.45 -27.20 -22.74
N LYS A 570 -29.30 -27.73 -21.86
CA LYS A 570 -29.64 -27.13 -20.56
C LYS A 570 -29.83 -28.18 -19.48
N THR A 571 -29.36 -27.87 -18.27
CA THR A 571 -29.63 -28.63 -17.04
C THR A 571 -31.10 -28.52 -16.63
N ASN A 572 -31.56 -29.50 -15.86
CA ASN A 572 -32.92 -29.52 -15.31
C ASN A 572 -33.26 -28.25 -14.47
N PRO A 573 -32.36 -27.74 -13.59
CA PRO A 573 -32.56 -26.45 -12.96
C PRO A 573 -32.67 -25.27 -13.94
N GLN A 574 -31.87 -25.23 -15.02
CA GLN A 574 -31.98 -24.16 -16.02
C GLN A 574 -33.34 -24.14 -16.69
N LYS A 575 -33.79 -25.31 -17.20
CA LYS A 575 -35.09 -25.46 -17.85
C LYS A 575 -36.23 -24.98 -16.94
N LEU A 576 -36.20 -25.40 -15.68
CA LEU A 576 -37.23 -25.02 -14.71
C LEU A 576 -37.16 -23.54 -14.31
N CYS A 577 -35.97 -22.96 -14.21
CA CYS A 577 -35.79 -21.54 -13.93
C CYS A 577 -36.41 -20.67 -15.04
N GLU A 578 -36.04 -20.94 -16.30
CA GLU A 578 -36.55 -20.22 -17.46
C GLU A 578 -38.06 -20.37 -17.63
N TRP A 579 -38.57 -21.58 -17.41
CA TRP A 579 -40.01 -21.85 -17.51
C TRP A 579 -40.84 -21.10 -16.48
N ILE A 580 -40.36 -21.00 -15.23
CA ILE A 580 -41.04 -20.23 -14.17
C ILE A 580 -40.97 -18.73 -14.48
N GLU A 581 -39.82 -18.23 -14.92
CA GLU A 581 -39.61 -16.79 -15.18
C GLU A 581 -40.27 -16.31 -16.47
N GLY A 582 -40.56 -17.22 -17.42
CA GLY A 582 -41.32 -16.92 -18.62
C GLY A 582 -42.84 -16.81 -18.41
N LYS A 583 -43.34 -17.02 -17.18
CA LYS A 583 -44.77 -16.84 -16.86
C LYS A 583 -45.08 -15.36 -16.66
N SER A 584 -46.22 -14.92 -17.19
CA SER A 584 -46.75 -13.57 -16.97
C SER A 584 -47.09 -13.31 -15.49
N PRO A 585 -47.06 -12.05 -15.03
CA PRO A 585 -47.64 -11.67 -13.74
C PRO A 585 -49.08 -12.20 -13.58
N ASP A 586 -49.48 -12.47 -12.35
CA ASP A 586 -50.78 -13.02 -11.95
C ASP A 586 -51.09 -14.44 -12.49
N THR A 587 -50.10 -15.11 -13.08
CA THR A 587 -50.30 -16.48 -13.60
C THR A 587 -50.21 -17.51 -12.48
N VAL A 588 -51.24 -18.35 -12.36
CA VAL A 588 -51.22 -19.54 -11.51
C VAL A 588 -50.62 -20.71 -12.27
N PHE A 589 -49.67 -21.42 -11.67
CA PHE A 589 -49.08 -22.62 -12.26
C PHE A 589 -48.90 -23.76 -11.25
N LYS A 590 -48.86 -24.99 -11.76
CA LYS A 590 -48.56 -26.21 -10.99
C LYS A 590 -47.25 -26.82 -11.46
N ILE A 591 -46.51 -27.45 -10.54
CA ILE A 591 -45.28 -28.17 -10.91
C ILE A 591 -45.57 -29.36 -11.85
N SER A 592 -46.76 -29.96 -11.75
CA SER A 592 -47.19 -31.00 -12.68
C SER A 592 -47.23 -30.49 -14.13
N GLU A 593 -47.55 -29.21 -14.35
CA GLU A 593 -47.53 -28.58 -15.67
C GLU A 593 -46.10 -28.41 -16.16
N ALA A 594 -45.19 -27.92 -15.30
CA ALA A 594 -43.77 -27.82 -15.61
C ALA A 594 -43.17 -29.17 -16.02
N ARG A 595 -43.53 -30.24 -15.30
CA ARG A 595 -43.10 -31.62 -15.62
C ARG A 595 -43.52 -32.04 -17.02
N ARG A 596 -44.76 -31.74 -17.41
CA ARG A 596 -45.33 -32.07 -18.71
C ARG A 596 -44.72 -31.24 -19.83
N GLU A 597 -44.65 -29.92 -19.65
CA GLU A 597 -44.19 -28.96 -20.66
C GLU A 597 -42.68 -29.07 -20.92
N LEU A 598 -41.89 -29.34 -19.88
CA LEU A 598 -40.44 -29.49 -19.99
C LEU A 598 -39.99 -30.93 -20.27
N GLN A 599 -40.93 -31.88 -20.39
CA GLN A 599 -40.69 -33.30 -20.62
C GLN A 599 -39.69 -33.89 -19.61
N MET A 600 -39.86 -33.56 -18.32
CA MET A 600 -38.98 -34.00 -17.24
C MET A 600 -39.58 -35.20 -16.49
N SER A 601 -38.74 -36.12 -16.01
CA SER A 601 -39.21 -37.17 -15.11
C SER A 601 -39.57 -36.58 -13.72
N SER A 602 -40.32 -37.33 -12.91
CA SER A 602 -40.59 -36.95 -11.51
C SER A 602 -39.30 -36.76 -10.71
N GLU A 603 -38.31 -37.62 -10.94
CA GLU A 603 -37.03 -37.57 -10.25
C GLU A 603 -36.18 -36.38 -10.72
N ASP A 604 -36.25 -36.01 -12.01
CA ASP A 604 -35.61 -34.80 -12.54
C ASP A 604 -36.14 -33.52 -11.88
N ILE A 605 -37.46 -33.39 -11.76
CA ILE A 605 -38.11 -32.26 -11.07
C ILE A 605 -37.71 -32.24 -9.60
N LYS A 606 -37.74 -33.41 -8.93
CA LYS A 606 -37.36 -33.53 -7.52
C LYS A 606 -35.91 -33.11 -7.29
N ASN A 607 -35.00 -33.51 -8.17
CA ASN A 607 -33.60 -33.11 -8.10
C ASN A 607 -33.39 -31.64 -8.47
N ALA A 608 -34.11 -31.11 -9.46
CA ALA A 608 -34.06 -29.69 -9.82
C ALA A 608 -34.50 -28.79 -8.66
N LYS A 609 -35.53 -29.19 -7.90
CA LYS A 609 -36.02 -28.49 -6.70
C LYS A 609 -35.03 -28.45 -5.54
N LYS A 610 -34.01 -29.31 -5.52
CA LYS A 610 -32.91 -29.24 -4.52
C LYS A 610 -31.99 -28.05 -4.78
N ASN A 611 -31.99 -27.48 -6.00
CA ASN A 611 -31.22 -26.28 -6.31
C ASN A 611 -31.78 -25.06 -5.55
N LYS A 612 -30.89 -24.26 -4.94
CA LYS A 612 -31.25 -23.12 -4.10
C LYS A 612 -32.03 -22.03 -4.85
N THR A 613 -31.67 -21.74 -6.10
CA THR A 613 -32.38 -20.76 -6.95
C THR A 613 -33.82 -21.19 -7.18
N ILE A 614 -34.03 -22.44 -7.58
CA ILE A 614 -35.37 -22.99 -7.81
C ILE A 614 -36.19 -22.99 -6.54
N LYS A 615 -35.61 -23.44 -5.42
CA LYS A 615 -36.28 -23.40 -4.12
C LYS A 615 -36.71 -21.98 -3.74
N SER A 616 -35.86 -20.98 -3.96
CA SER A 616 -36.18 -19.58 -3.71
C SER A 616 -37.30 -19.06 -4.61
N LEU A 617 -37.27 -19.37 -5.91
CA LEU A 617 -38.32 -18.98 -6.87
C LEU A 617 -39.68 -19.58 -6.49
N LEU A 618 -39.71 -20.87 -6.17
CA LEU A 618 -40.95 -21.54 -5.75
C LEU A 618 -41.47 -21.00 -4.41
N ASN A 619 -40.59 -20.66 -3.48
CA ASN A 619 -41.00 -20.03 -2.22
C ASN A 619 -41.55 -18.62 -2.45
N LYS A 620 -40.99 -17.84 -3.37
CA LYS A 620 -41.49 -16.50 -3.74
C LYS A 620 -42.95 -16.57 -4.21
N TYR A 621 -43.28 -17.56 -5.04
CA TYR A 621 -44.60 -17.73 -5.63
C TYR A 621 -45.51 -18.67 -4.85
N LYS A 622 -45.15 -19.05 -3.62
CA LYS A 622 -45.87 -20.06 -2.85
C LYS A 622 -47.25 -19.54 -2.45
N THR A 623 -48.28 -20.34 -2.70
CA THR A 623 -49.65 -20.07 -2.21
C THR A 623 -49.95 -20.90 -0.96
N ASN A 624 -51.12 -20.65 -0.35
CA ASN A 624 -51.65 -21.47 0.74
C ASN A 624 -52.04 -22.89 0.29
N VAL A 625 -52.16 -23.14 -1.02
CA VAL A 625 -52.49 -24.45 -1.58
C VAL A 625 -51.20 -25.20 -1.94
N PRO A 626 -50.93 -26.37 -1.35
CA PRO A 626 -49.72 -27.14 -1.65
C PRO A 626 -49.58 -27.46 -3.14
N GLY A 627 -48.42 -27.13 -3.71
CA GLY A 627 -48.10 -27.45 -5.11
C GLY A 627 -48.69 -26.49 -6.16
N VAL A 628 -49.38 -25.44 -5.72
CA VAL A 628 -49.90 -24.34 -6.57
C VAL A 628 -49.11 -23.06 -6.28
N TYR A 629 -48.71 -22.38 -7.34
CA TYR A 629 -47.88 -21.19 -7.27
C TYR A 629 -48.53 -20.04 -8.04
N LEU A 630 -48.41 -18.82 -7.54
CA LEU A 630 -48.92 -17.60 -8.17
C LEU A 630 -47.74 -16.65 -8.43
N VAL A 631 -47.55 -16.27 -9.69
CA VAL A 631 -46.54 -15.27 -10.07
C VAL A 631 -47.04 -13.91 -9.61
N SER A 632 -46.44 -13.39 -8.54
CA SER A 632 -46.66 -12.03 -8.02
C SER A 632 -45.91 -10.97 -8.82
#